data_AF-A0A258CSB4-F1
#
_entry.id   AF-A0A258CSB4-F1
#
_cell.length_a   1.000
_cell.length_b   1.000
_cell.length_c   1.000
_cell.angle_alpha   90.00
_cell.angle_beta   90.00
_cell.angle_gamma   90.00
#
_symmetry.space_group_name_H-M   'P 1'
#
loop_
_entity.id
_entity.type
_entity.pdbx_description
1 polymer ?
#
loop_
_entity_poly.entity_id
_entity_poly.type
_entity_poly.pdbx_seq_one_letter_code
_entity_poly.pdbx_strand_id
1 'polypeptide(L)'
;MTFKVLTAALVAALVAGSGAQASAAPKTAPARVSAASVDAAARKVAGWQLAHMDNFDYVPVTSFRKDTEAPRDWVQAAFFIGLHTFADATQDPYLTRAVLAHGESQQWGFDHRPRHADADAIGAVWIWAANRTNDPSKLDPIKSRFEAVLANPSTVSLDFEPKPAKGDPYCQARWCWSDAIFMAPPAWTALSKATGDKRYLAHADREFWATHDYLF
;
A
#
# COMPACT_ATOMS: atom_id res chain seq x y z
N MET A 1 42.07 -21.95 68.37
CA MET A 1 43.51 -22.01 68.02
C MET A 1 43.73 -21.13 66.82
N THR A 2 44.82 -20.39 66.91
CA THR A 2 45.30 -19.25 66.11
C THR A 2 45.51 -19.51 64.62
N PHE A 3 45.75 -18.40 63.91
CA PHE A 3 46.55 -18.18 62.68
C PHE A 3 45.70 -17.70 61.49
N LYS A 4 46.07 -16.67 60.72
CA LYS A 4 47.03 -15.57 60.84
C LYS A 4 46.61 -14.55 59.76
N VAL A 5 46.72 -13.26 60.07
CA VAL A 5 46.60 -12.15 59.11
C VAL A 5 47.76 -12.23 58.11
N LEU A 6 47.47 -12.06 56.82
CA LEU A 6 48.45 -11.72 55.79
C LEU A 6 47.89 -10.58 54.94
N THR A 7 48.35 -9.38 55.28
CA THR A 7 48.16 -8.13 54.55
C THR A 7 49.06 -8.15 53.31
N ALA A 8 48.48 -8.15 52.11
CA ALA A 8 49.22 -7.90 50.87
C ALA A 8 48.94 -6.47 50.43
N ALA A 9 49.94 -5.60 50.56
CA ALA A 9 49.93 -4.25 50.03
C ALA A 9 50.11 -4.30 48.50
N LEU A 10 49.12 -3.84 47.75
CA LEU A 10 49.26 -3.59 46.32
C LEU A 10 49.35 -2.07 46.11
N VAL A 11 50.55 -1.62 45.72
CA VAL A 11 50.82 -0.25 45.29
C VAL A 11 50.25 -0.09 43.88
N ALA A 12 49.14 0.65 43.74
CA ALA A 12 48.63 1.08 42.44
C ALA A 12 49.26 2.43 42.08
N ALA A 13 50.16 2.44 41.11
CA ALA A 13 50.74 3.64 40.53
C ALA A 13 49.66 4.41 39.75
N LEU A 14 49.31 5.60 40.23
CA LEU A 14 48.48 6.58 39.51
C LEU A 14 49.31 7.18 38.37
N VAL A 15 49.14 6.67 37.16
CA VAL A 15 49.58 7.36 35.95
C VAL A 15 48.50 8.39 35.62
N ALA A 16 48.74 9.65 35.99
CA ALA A 16 47.94 10.78 35.55
C ALA A 16 48.17 11.04 34.05
N GLY A 17 47.45 10.31 33.22
CA GLY A 17 47.37 10.59 31.79
C GLY A 17 46.48 11.81 31.57
N SER A 18 47.07 12.94 31.18
CA SER A 18 46.36 14.11 30.66
C SER A 18 45.76 13.78 29.30
N GLY A 19 44.66 13.01 29.29
CA GLY A 19 43.85 12.81 28.11
C GLY A 19 43.06 14.07 27.84
N ALA A 20 43.48 14.84 26.84
CA ALA A 20 42.62 15.88 26.27
C ALA A 20 41.33 15.21 25.78
N GLN A 21 40.23 15.45 26.50
CA GLN A 21 38.91 15.06 26.02
C GLN A 21 38.65 15.80 24.71
N ALA A 22 38.73 15.06 23.60
CA ALA A 22 38.24 15.54 22.32
C ALA A 22 36.75 15.86 22.50
N SER A 23 36.42 17.15 22.55
CA SER A 23 35.04 17.62 22.62
C SER A 23 34.33 17.12 21.37
N ALA A 24 33.40 16.17 21.54
CA ALA A 24 32.61 15.66 20.44
C ALA A 24 31.87 16.84 19.79
N ALA A 25 32.06 17.02 18.49
CA ALA A 25 31.33 18.04 17.73
C ALA A 25 29.83 17.87 18.00
N PRO A 26 29.08 18.97 18.22
CA PRO A 26 27.65 18.89 18.48
C PRO A 26 26.99 18.13 17.33
N LYS A 27 26.34 17.00 17.65
CA LYS A 27 25.52 16.27 16.68
C LYS A 27 24.46 17.23 16.16
N THR A 28 24.54 17.60 14.90
CA THR A 28 23.53 18.41 14.22
C THR A 28 22.18 17.74 14.42
N ALA A 29 21.23 18.44 15.05
CA ALA A 29 19.87 17.93 15.16
C ALA A 29 19.35 17.62 13.74
N PRO A 30 18.66 16.49 13.52
CA PRO A 30 18.12 16.19 12.21
C PRO A 30 17.25 17.37 11.75
N ALA A 31 17.46 17.82 10.51
CA ALA A 31 16.68 18.90 9.94
C ALA A 31 15.19 18.54 10.05
N ARG A 32 14.41 19.35 10.77
CA ARG A 32 12.97 19.13 10.88
C ARG A 32 12.34 19.41 9.52
N VAL A 33 11.86 18.35 8.87
CA VAL A 33 11.01 18.48 7.69
C VAL A 33 9.70 19.15 8.11
N SER A 34 9.33 20.23 7.44
CA SER A 34 8.09 20.97 7.75
C SER A 34 6.90 20.38 6.99
N ALA A 35 5.70 20.47 7.55
CA ALA A 35 4.48 20.06 6.84
C ALA A 35 4.31 20.79 5.51
N ALA A 36 4.64 22.09 5.46
CA ALA A 36 4.60 22.89 4.24
C ALA A 36 5.57 22.37 3.16
N SER A 37 6.78 21.94 3.55
CA SER A 37 7.72 21.35 2.59
C SER A 37 7.26 19.98 2.07
N VAL A 38 6.57 19.18 2.89
CA VAL A 38 5.99 17.91 2.45
C VAL A 38 4.83 18.14 1.49
N ASP A 39 3.92 19.06 1.83
CA ASP A 39 2.79 19.43 0.96
C ASP A 39 3.28 19.96 -0.40
N ALA A 40 4.25 20.86 -0.41
CA ALA A 40 4.83 21.38 -1.66
C ALA A 40 5.47 20.27 -2.51
N ALA A 41 6.20 19.34 -1.90
CA ALA A 41 6.79 18.21 -2.61
C ALA A 41 5.71 17.25 -3.16
N ALA A 42 4.72 16.90 -2.34
CA ALA A 42 3.63 16.01 -2.73
C ALA A 42 2.79 16.59 -3.89
N ARG A 43 2.48 17.90 -3.86
CA ARG A 43 1.82 18.60 -4.97
C ARG A 43 2.63 18.54 -6.26
N LYS A 44 3.95 18.71 -6.17
CA LYS A 44 4.83 18.64 -7.34
C LYS A 44 4.83 17.24 -7.95
N VAL A 45 4.91 16.19 -7.13
CA VAL A 45 4.86 14.79 -7.59
C VAL A 45 3.49 14.45 -8.18
N ALA A 46 2.40 14.79 -7.49
CA ALA A 46 1.04 14.55 -7.97
C ALA A 46 0.76 15.28 -9.29
N GLY A 47 1.11 16.57 -9.37
CA GLY A 47 0.95 17.37 -10.57
C GLY A 47 1.79 16.85 -11.73
N TRP A 48 3.03 16.41 -11.47
CA TRP A 48 3.86 15.79 -12.51
C TRP A 48 3.22 14.51 -13.03
N GLN A 49 2.83 13.58 -12.14
CA GLN A 49 2.25 12.30 -12.58
C GLN A 49 0.94 12.51 -13.36
N LEU A 50 0.04 13.38 -12.88
CA LEU A 50 -1.20 13.71 -13.57
C LEU A 50 -1.00 14.30 -14.97
N ALA A 51 0.10 15.04 -15.17
CA ALA A 51 0.44 15.62 -16.48
C ALA A 51 1.12 14.63 -17.44
N HIS A 52 1.40 13.39 -17.01
CA HIS A 52 2.06 12.35 -17.82
C HIS A 52 1.25 11.04 -17.84
N MET A 53 -0.07 11.10 -17.58
CA MET A 53 -0.95 9.92 -17.63
C MET A 53 -1.24 9.43 -19.06
N ASP A 54 -0.79 10.16 -20.08
CA ASP A 54 -0.92 9.83 -21.50
C ASP A 54 0.38 9.32 -22.12
N ASN A 55 1.52 9.39 -21.41
CA ASN A 55 2.82 8.96 -21.90
C ASN A 55 3.68 8.35 -20.78
N PHE A 56 4.02 7.07 -20.95
CA PHE A 56 4.86 6.30 -20.02
C PHE A 56 6.20 5.85 -20.64
N ASP A 57 6.71 6.56 -21.64
CA ASP A 57 7.95 6.22 -22.34
C ASP A 57 9.18 6.22 -21.43
N TYR A 58 9.11 6.90 -20.28
CA TYR A 58 10.13 6.88 -19.24
C TYR A 58 10.21 5.55 -18.47
N VAL A 59 9.21 4.67 -18.60
CA VAL A 59 9.23 3.31 -18.01
C VAL A 59 9.79 2.34 -19.05
N PRO A 60 10.88 1.60 -18.81
CA PRO A 60 11.43 0.66 -19.79
C PRO A 60 10.42 -0.40 -20.25
N VAL A 61 10.38 -0.72 -21.56
CA VAL A 61 9.52 -1.79 -22.11
C VAL A 61 9.82 -3.17 -21.54
N THR A 62 11.02 -3.36 -20.97
CA THR A 62 11.45 -4.58 -20.28
C THR A 62 10.97 -4.67 -18.83
N SER A 63 10.27 -3.65 -18.35
CA SER A 63 9.65 -3.56 -17.02
C SER A 63 8.12 -3.54 -17.16
N PHE A 64 7.42 -3.13 -16.10
CA PHE A 64 5.95 -3.05 -16.02
C PHE A 64 5.33 -1.90 -16.84
N ARG A 65 5.85 -1.57 -18.03
CA ARG A 65 5.32 -0.44 -18.83
C ARG A 65 3.83 -0.63 -19.15
N LYS A 66 3.43 -1.83 -19.58
CA LYS A 66 2.04 -2.13 -19.93
C LYS A 66 1.10 -1.99 -18.73
N ASP A 67 1.52 -2.49 -17.57
CA ASP A 67 0.77 -2.40 -16.31
C ASP A 67 0.69 -0.95 -15.82
N THR A 68 1.75 -0.15 -16.06
CA THR A 68 1.77 1.29 -15.73
C THR A 68 0.81 2.08 -16.62
N GLU A 69 0.76 1.76 -17.92
CA GLU A 69 -0.16 2.38 -18.89
C GLU A 69 -1.63 1.99 -18.65
N ALA A 70 -1.88 0.82 -18.06
CA ALA A 70 -3.21 0.27 -17.89
C ALA A 70 -4.00 1.04 -16.80
N PRO A 71 -5.11 1.73 -17.16
CA PRO A 71 -5.77 2.68 -16.27
C PRO A 71 -6.51 2.08 -15.09
N ARG A 72 -6.74 0.76 -15.12
CA ARG A 72 -7.46 -0.01 -14.09
C ARG A 72 -6.56 -1.02 -13.39
N ASP A 73 -5.27 -1.01 -13.70
CA ASP A 73 -4.29 -1.93 -13.12
C ASP A 73 -3.69 -1.38 -11.82
N TRP A 74 -2.98 -2.23 -11.07
CA TRP A 74 -2.52 -1.95 -9.72
C TRP A 74 -1.58 -0.75 -9.64
N VAL A 75 -0.78 -0.50 -10.69
CA VAL A 75 0.19 0.62 -10.69
C VAL A 75 -0.55 1.95 -10.62
N GLN A 76 -1.55 2.14 -11.48
CA GLN A 76 -2.38 3.34 -11.44
C GLN A 76 -3.30 3.35 -10.22
N ALA A 77 -3.84 2.20 -9.81
CA ALA A 77 -4.65 2.12 -8.59
C ALA A 77 -3.87 2.60 -7.36
N ALA A 78 -2.63 2.16 -7.17
CA ALA A 78 -1.77 2.60 -6.08
C ALA A 78 -1.52 4.11 -6.12
N PHE A 79 -1.27 4.68 -7.32
CA PHE A 79 -1.16 6.12 -7.49
C PHE A 79 -2.45 6.85 -7.08
N PHE A 80 -3.61 6.44 -7.58
CA PHE A 80 -4.89 7.09 -7.27
C PHE A 80 -5.33 6.90 -5.82
N ILE A 81 -4.96 5.80 -5.15
CA ILE A 81 -5.14 5.60 -3.71
C ILE A 81 -4.39 6.68 -2.93
N GLY A 82 -3.11 6.89 -3.26
CA GLY A 82 -2.31 7.96 -2.68
C GLY A 82 -2.89 9.35 -3.00
N LEU A 83 -3.33 9.56 -4.24
CA LEU A 83 -3.85 10.84 -4.72
C LEU A 83 -5.14 11.25 -4.00
N HIS A 84 -6.11 10.35 -3.85
CA HIS A 84 -7.36 10.68 -3.15
C HIS A 84 -7.13 10.89 -1.65
N THR A 85 -6.18 10.15 -1.05
CA THR A 85 -5.79 10.34 0.35
C THR A 85 -5.15 11.72 0.55
N PHE A 86 -4.29 12.13 -0.38
CA PHE A 86 -3.66 13.45 -0.36
C PHE A 86 -4.67 14.57 -0.62
N ALA A 87 -5.62 14.37 -1.55
CA ALA A 87 -6.72 15.30 -1.80
C ALA A 87 -7.55 15.55 -0.54
N ASP A 88 -7.81 14.51 0.25
CA ASP A 88 -8.57 14.61 1.51
C ASP A 88 -7.78 15.31 2.60
N ALA A 89 -6.50 14.98 2.75
CA ALA A 89 -5.63 15.62 3.73
C ALA A 89 -5.48 17.13 3.49
N THR A 90 -5.50 17.55 2.22
CA THR A 90 -5.24 18.94 1.82
C THR A 90 -6.48 19.72 1.39
N GLN A 91 -7.63 19.05 1.29
CA GLN A 91 -8.88 19.61 0.76
C GLN A 91 -8.69 20.22 -0.65
N ASP A 92 -7.84 19.59 -1.47
CA ASP A 92 -7.50 20.12 -2.80
C ASP A 92 -8.58 19.76 -3.85
N PRO A 93 -9.25 20.76 -4.46
CA PRO A 93 -10.30 20.50 -5.43
C PRO A 93 -9.78 20.07 -6.80
N TYR A 94 -8.54 20.42 -7.18
CA TYR A 94 -7.90 19.94 -8.40
C TYR A 94 -7.61 18.44 -8.31
N LEU A 95 -7.00 17.99 -7.21
CA LEU A 95 -6.71 16.56 -7.00
C LEU A 95 -8.01 15.75 -6.90
N THR A 96 -9.01 16.27 -6.18
CA THR A 96 -10.34 15.65 -6.10
C THR A 96 -10.94 15.47 -7.49
N ARG A 97 -10.93 16.51 -8.34
CA ARG A 97 -11.44 16.41 -9.72
C ARG A 97 -10.66 15.42 -10.57
N ALA A 98 -9.34 15.34 -10.41
CA ALA A 98 -8.51 14.41 -11.16
C ALA A 98 -8.89 12.94 -10.87
N VAL A 99 -9.10 12.60 -9.59
CA VAL A 99 -9.55 11.25 -9.20
C VAL A 99 -10.94 10.94 -9.78
N LEU A 100 -11.88 11.89 -9.70
CA LEU A 100 -13.23 11.70 -10.26
C LEU A 100 -13.20 11.56 -11.79
N ALA A 101 -12.42 12.39 -12.48
CA ALA A 101 -12.28 12.33 -13.94
C ALA A 101 -11.70 11.01 -14.42
N HIS A 102 -10.72 10.45 -13.69
CA HIS A 102 -10.21 9.11 -13.94
C HIS A 102 -11.35 8.08 -13.90
N GLY A 103 -12.19 8.13 -12.87
CA GLY A 103 -13.30 7.20 -12.73
C GLY A 103 -14.41 7.29 -13.74
N GLU A 104 -14.78 8.50 -14.13
CA GLU A 104 -15.72 8.68 -15.24
C GLU A 104 -15.13 8.11 -16.53
N SER A 105 -13.85 8.36 -16.82
CA SER A 105 -13.19 7.84 -18.03
C SER A 105 -13.12 6.31 -18.08
N GLN A 106 -13.03 5.66 -16.90
CA GLN A 106 -12.96 4.21 -16.76
C GLN A 106 -14.32 3.56 -16.47
N GLN A 107 -15.39 4.38 -16.43
CA GLN A 107 -16.76 3.95 -16.12
C GLN A 107 -16.85 3.13 -14.84
N TRP A 108 -16.02 3.47 -13.84
CA TRP A 108 -15.96 2.76 -12.55
C TRP A 108 -15.66 1.26 -12.66
N GLY A 109 -15.07 0.84 -13.79
CA GLY A 109 -14.85 -0.57 -14.12
C GLY A 109 -13.56 -1.16 -13.55
N PHE A 110 -13.33 -2.43 -13.88
CA PHE A 110 -12.18 -3.23 -13.48
C PHE A 110 -11.49 -3.82 -14.71
N ASP A 111 -10.25 -4.27 -14.57
CA ASP A 111 -9.61 -5.02 -15.65
C ASP A 111 -10.28 -6.40 -15.91
N HIS A 112 -9.66 -7.18 -16.79
CA HIS A 112 -10.20 -8.46 -17.24
C HIS A 112 -10.06 -9.62 -16.24
N ARG A 113 -9.29 -9.46 -15.17
CA ARG A 113 -8.99 -10.51 -14.19
C ARG A 113 -10.10 -10.57 -13.15
N PRO A 114 -10.88 -11.66 -13.03
CA PRO A 114 -12.11 -11.66 -12.23
C PRO A 114 -11.90 -11.74 -10.71
N ARG A 115 -10.74 -12.23 -10.24
CA ARG A 115 -10.45 -12.51 -8.81
C ARG A 115 -9.08 -12.02 -8.33
N HIS A 116 -8.34 -11.35 -9.21
CA HIS A 116 -6.95 -11.00 -8.95
C HIS A 116 -6.88 -9.76 -8.06
N ALA A 117 -6.06 -9.80 -7.01
CA ALA A 117 -6.01 -8.72 -6.02
C ALA A 117 -5.62 -7.36 -6.64
N ASP A 118 -4.62 -7.34 -7.54
CA ASP A 118 -4.23 -6.13 -8.30
C ASP A 118 -5.41 -5.42 -8.96
N ALA A 119 -6.34 -6.19 -9.54
CA ALA A 119 -7.53 -5.64 -10.18
C ALA A 119 -8.50 -5.03 -9.16
N ASP A 120 -8.56 -5.55 -7.92
CA ASP A 120 -9.45 -5.05 -6.88
C ASP A 120 -9.01 -3.68 -6.32
N ALA A 121 -7.72 -3.33 -6.45
CA ALA A 121 -7.14 -2.11 -5.86
C ALA A 121 -7.86 -0.82 -6.27
N ILE A 122 -8.21 -0.68 -7.55
CA ILE A 122 -8.91 0.51 -8.06
C ILE A 122 -10.31 0.66 -7.44
N GLY A 123 -10.89 -0.43 -6.93
CA GLY A 123 -12.16 -0.45 -6.25
C GLY A 123 -12.21 0.47 -5.03
N ALA A 124 -11.11 0.62 -4.30
CA ALA A 124 -11.02 1.56 -3.16
C ALA A 124 -11.23 3.01 -3.63
N VAL A 125 -10.69 3.35 -4.80
CA VAL A 125 -10.83 4.68 -5.44
C VAL A 125 -12.28 4.91 -5.89
N TRP A 126 -12.93 3.90 -6.48
CA TRP A 126 -14.35 3.99 -6.88
C TRP A 126 -15.28 4.18 -5.69
N ILE A 127 -15.07 3.45 -4.59
CA ILE A 127 -15.87 3.62 -3.37
C ILE A 127 -15.65 5.00 -2.76
N TRP A 128 -14.40 5.49 -2.75
CA TRP A 128 -14.12 6.87 -2.35
C TRP A 128 -14.90 7.88 -3.21
N ALA A 129 -14.92 7.70 -4.54
CA ALA A 129 -15.61 8.58 -5.47
C ALA A 129 -17.14 8.56 -5.27
N ALA A 130 -17.72 7.36 -5.06
CA ALA A 130 -19.13 7.20 -4.73
C ALA A 130 -19.52 7.99 -3.47
N ASN A 131 -18.72 7.85 -2.40
CA ASN A 131 -18.94 8.57 -1.15
C ASN A 131 -18.74 10.09 -1.31
N ARG A 132 -17.69 10.51 -2.04
CA ARG A 132 -17.39 11.93 -2.30
C ARG A 132 -18.51 12.64 -3.07
N THR A 133 -19.16 11.92 -3.98
CA THR A 133 -20.21 12.47 -4.84
C THR A 133 -21.62 12.16 -4.34
N ASN A 134 -21.77 11.42 -3.23
CA ASN A 134 -23.05 10.87 -2.76
C ASN A 134 -23.82 10.13 -3.86
N ASP A 135 -23.10 9.42 -4.73
CA ASP A 135 -23.67 8.70 -5.86
C ASP A 135 -23.42 7.19 -5.70
N PRO A 136 -24.40 6.44 -5.16
CA PRO A 136 -24.25 5.01 -4.94
C PRO A 136 -24.23 4.19 -6.23
N SER A 137 -24.60 4.74 -7.39
CA SER A 137 -24.56 4.00 -8.67
C SER A 137 -23.13 3.64 -9.08
N LYS A 138 -22.14 4.44 -8.64
CA LYS A 138 -20.72 4.17 -8.83
C LYS A 138 -20.25 2.89 -8.10
N LEU A 139 -21.05 2.37 -7.16
CA LEU A 139 -20.76 1.12 -6.46
C LEU A 139 -21.20 -0.12 -7.24
N ASP A 140 -22.01 0.01 -8.29
CA ASP A 140 -22.61 -1.15 -8.95
C ASP A 140 -21.58 -2.08 -9.62
N PRO A 141 -20.53 -1.57 -10.31
CA PRO A 141 -19.50 -2.43 -10.86
C PRO A 141 -18.73 -3.22 -9.80
N ILE A 142 -18.39 -2.59 -8.66
CA ILE A 142 -17.66 -3.26 -7.59
C ILE A 142 -18.54 -4.27 -6.84
N LYS A 143 -19.82 -3.96 -6.62
CA LYS A 143 -20.78 -4.94 -6.08
C LYS A 143 -20.88 -6.16 -6.98
N SER A 144 -21.08 -5.96 -8.28
CA SER A 144 -21.18 -7.06 -9.26
C SER A 144 -19.95 -7.97 -9.22
N ARG A 145 -18.76 -7.37 -9.22
CA ARG A 145 -17.49 -8.10 -9.13
C ARG A 145 -17.36 -8.89 -7.83
N PHE A 146 -17.59 -8.26 -6.68
CA PHE A 146 -17.41 -8.92 -5.38
C PHE A 146 -18.50 -9.95 -5.09
N GLU A 147 -19.73 -9.74 -5.52
CA GLU A 147 -20.77 -10.77 -5.47
C GLU A 147 -20.41 -11.99 -6.32
N ALA A 148 -19.80 -11.81 -7.50
CA ALA A 148 -19.32 -12.95 -8.30
C ALA A 148 -18.20 -13.74 -7.61
N VAL A 149 -17.36 -13.05 -6.82
CA VAL A 149 -16.35 -13.70 -5.99
C VAL A 149 -17.00 -14.49 -4.86
N LEU A 150 -17.95 -13.88 -4.13
CA LEU A 150 -18.67 -14.49 -3.00
C LEU A 150 -19.55 -15.67 -3.44
N ALA A 151 -20.16 -15.61 -4.63
CA ALA A 151 -21.03 -16.66 -5.15
C ALA A 151 -20.27 -17.94 -5.55
N ASN A 152 -18.98 -17.83 -5.84
CA ASN A 152 -18.13 -18.97 -6.22
C ASN A 152 -16.71 -18.77 -5.67
N PRO A 153 -16.46 -18.84 -4.36
CA PRO A 153 -15.15 -18.56 -3.79
C PRO A 153 -14.09 -19.54 -4.31
N SER A 154 -12.89 -19.04 -4.60
CA SER A 154 -11.77 -19.89 -5.03
C SER A 154 -11.24 -20.71 -3.85
N THR A 155 -10.96 -21.99 -4.08
CA THR A 155 -10.40 -22.91 -3.07
C THR A 155 -8.99 -23.40 -3.43
N VAL A 156 -8.34 -22.73 -4.38
CA VAL A 156 -6.97 -23.05 -4.79
C VAL A 156 -5.98 -22.84 -3.63
N SER A 157 -4.84 -23.55 -3.69
CA SER A 157 -3.73 -23.34 -2.76
C SER A 157 -3.18 -21.91 -2.89
N LEU A 158 -2.59 -21.41 -1.80
CA LEU A 158 -1.78 -20.19 -1.82
C LEU A 158 -0.35 -20.45 -2.33
N ASP A 159 0.00 -21.70 -2.64
CA ASP A 159 1.28 -22.03 -3.26
C ASP A 159 1.41 -21.37 -4.65
N PHE A 160 2.52 -20.67 -4.85
CA PHE A 160 2.86 -20.06 -6.14
C PHE A 160 3.06 -21.08 -7.27
N GLU A 161 3.35 -22.33 -6.91
CA GLU A 161 3.43 -23.45 -7.83
C GLU A 161 2.40 -24.51 -7.44
N PRO A 162 1.72 -25.16 -8.40
CA PRO A 162 1.96 -25.09 -9.83
C PRO A 162 1.33 -23.85 -10.49
N LYS A 163 1.88 -23.45 -11.64
CA LYS A 163 1.31 -22.43 -12.53
C LYS A 163 0.87 -23.01 -13.88
N PRO A 164 -0.10 -22.40 -14.57
CA PRO A 164 -0.46 -22.81 -15.92
C PRO A 164 0.70 -22.54 -16.91
N ALA A 165 0.67 -23.20 -18.07
CA ALA A 165 1.66 -22.98 -19.14
C ALA A 165 1.65 -21.54 -19.69
N LYS A 166 0.52 -20.83 -19.54
CA LYS A 166 0.34 -19.42 -19.89
C LYS A 166 -0.59 -18.76 -18.88
N GLY A 167 -0.32 -17.50 -18.57
CA GLY A 167 -1.10 -16.71 -17.63
C GLY A 167 -0.56 -16.76 -16.20
N ASP A 168 -1.36 -16.22 -15.30
CA ASP A 168 -1.06 -16.03 -13.89
C ASP A 168 -1.02 -17.36 -13.12
N PRO A 169 -0.16 -17.50 -12.08
CA PRO A 169 -0.22 -18.61 -11.15
C PRO A 169 -1.63 -18.86 -10.62
N TYR A 170 -2.03 -20.13 -10.43
CA TYR A 170 -3.38 -20.47 -9.98
C TYR A 170 -3.74 -19.80 -8.64
N CYS A 171 -2.74 -19.64 -7.76
CA CYS A 171 -2.92 -19.00 -6.47
C CYS A 171 -3.37 -17.53 -6.57
N GLN A 172 -3.15 -16.84 -7.70
CA GLN A 172 -3.55 -15.45 -7.89
C GLN A 172 -5.07 -15.26 -8.09
N ALA A 173 -5.84 -16.36 -8.11
CA ALA A 173 -7.29 -16.32 -7.86
C ALA A 173 -7.65 -16.11 -6.37
N ARG A 174 -6.63 -16.04 -5.50
CA ARG A 174 -6.64 -15.71 -4.07
C ARG A 174 -5.44 -14.78 -3.78
N TRP A 175 -5.23 -14.41 -2.51
CA TRP A 175 -4.23 -13.43 -2.11
C TRP A 175 -2.88 -14.09 -1.73
N CYS A 176 -2.25 -14.80 -2.67
CA CYS A 176 -1.05 -15.60 -2.37
C CYS A 176 0.29 -14.85 -2.24
N TRP A 177 0.31 -13.52 -2.34
CA TRP A 177 1.52 -12.70 -2.23
C TRP A 177 1.29 -11.52 -1.30
N SER A 178 2.38 -10.99 -0.73
CA SER A 178 2.31 -9.90 0.26
C SER A 178 1.55 -8.69 -0.25
N ASP A 179 1.75 -8.32 -1.50
CA ASP A 179 1.24 -7.07 -2.06
C ASP A 179 -0.29 -7.15 -2.23
N ALA A 180 -0.86 -8.36 -2.37
CA ALA A 180 -2.30 -8.58 -2.42
C ALA A 180 -3.03 -8.00 -1.20
N ILE A 181 -2.35 -7.95 -0.04
CA ILE A 181 -2.89 -7.37 1.19
C ILE A 181 -3.03 -5.85 1.13
N PHE A 182 -2.24 -5.17 0.30
CA PHE A 182 -2.49 -3.78 -0.04
C PHE A 182 -3.58 -3.66 -1.11
N MET A 183 -3.57 -4.54 -2.11
CA MET A 183 -4.41 -4.40 -3.29
C MET A 183 -5.89 -4.67 -3.03
N ALA A 184 -6.27 -5.78 -2.39
CA ALA A 184 -7.68 -6.17 -2.30
C ALA A 184 -8.41 -5.72 -1.01
N PRO A 185 -7.89 -5.97 0.21
CA PRO A 185 -8.65 -5.75 1.45
C PRO A 185 -9.30 -4.36 1.60
N PRO A 186 -8.65 -3.23 1.24
CA PRO A 186 -9.25 -1.91 1.38
C PRO A 186 -10.56 -1.74 0.62
N ALA A 187 -10.65 -2.26 -0.62
CA ALA A 187 -11.87 -2.16 -1.41
C ALA A 187 -13.01 -2.99 -0.81
N TRP A 188 -12.72 -4.22 -0.37
CA TRP A 188 -13.70 -5.11 0.26
C TRP A 188 -14.26 -4.56 1.58
N THR A 189 -13.38 -4.07 2.43
CA THR A 189 -13.76 -3.47 3.72
C THR A 189 -14.54 -2.16 3.53
N ALA A 190 -14.11 -1.31 2.58
CA ALA A 190 -14.81 -0.07 2.24
C ALA A 190 -16.21 -0.34 1.66
N LEU A 191 -16.37 -1.39 0.84
CA LEU A 191 -17.69 -1.76 0.29
C LEU A 191 -18.63 -2.24 1.39
N SER A 192 -18.13 -3.04 2.33
CA SER A 192 -18.89 -3.46 3.51
C SER A 192 -19.41 -2.25 4.30
N LYS A 193 -18.55 -1.26 4.53
CA LYS A 193 -18.93 -0.01 5.20
C LYS A 193 -19.96 0.80 4.41
N ALA A 194 -19.79 0.91 3.10
CA ALA A 194 -20.68 1.70 2.24
C ALA A 194 -22.07 1.08 2.08
N THR A 195 -22.18 -0.24 2.10
CA THR A 195 -23.43 -0.98 1.85
C THR A 195 -24.11 -1.51 3.11
N GLY A 196 -23.36 -1.69 4.20
CA GLY A 196 -23.80 -2.40 5.39
C GLY A 196 -23.75 -3.93 5.26
N ASP A 197 -23.38 -4.48 4.10
CA ASP A 197 -23.27 -5.92 3.91
C ASP A 197 -21.96 -6.46 4.51
N LYS A 198 -22.09 -7.26 5.56
CA LYS A 198 -20.96 -7.83 6.30
C LYS A 198 -20.24 -8.95 5.56
N ARG A 199 -20.82 -9.52 4.50
CA ARG A 199 -20.22 -10.62 3.73
C ARG A 199 -18.90 -10.20 3.08
N TYR A 200 -18.80 -8.95 2.64
CA TYR A 200 -17.55 -8.42 2.04
C TYR A 200 -16.41 -8.35 3.07
N LEU A 201 -16.68 -7.81 4.27
CA LEU A 201 -15.70 -7.77 5.36
C LEU A 201 -15.30 -9.20 5.77
N ALA A 202 -16.28 -10.10 5.92
CA ALA A 202 -16.00 -11.48 6.30
C ALA A 202 -15.12 -12.21 5.27
N HIS A 203 -15.27 -11.93 3.98
CA HIS A 203 -14.38 -12.47 2.94
C HIS A 203 -12.96 -11.91 3.09
N ALA A 204 -12.84 -10.59 3.21
CA ALA A 204 -11.53 -9.95 3.33
C ALA A 204 -10.76 -10.37 4.59
N ASP A 205 -11.44 -10.49 5.73
CA ASP A 205 -10.84 -10.94 6.98
C ASP A 205 -10.28 -12.37 6.86
N ARG A 206 -11.05 -13.29 6.27
CA ARG A 206 -10.59 -14.67 6.05
C ARG A 206 -9.40 -14.76 5.11
N GLU A 207 -9.45 -14.07 3.97
CA GLU A 207 -8.34 -14.10 3.02
C GLU A 207 -7.10 -13.41 3.59
N PHE A 208 -7.25 -12.31 4.35
CA PHE A 208 -6.13 -11.65 5.03
C PHE A 208 -5.40 -12.61 5.97
N TRP A 209 -6.13 -13.32 6.84
CA TRP A 209 -5.51 -14.27 7.76
C TRP A 209 -4.92 -15.49 7.05
N ALA A 210 -5.59 -16.00 6.01
CA ALA A 210 -5.03 -17.09 5.20
C ALA A 210 -3.69 -16.70 4.55
N THR A 211 -3.60 -15.48 4.01
CA THR A 211 -2.35 -14.95 3.45
C THR A 211 -1.30 -14.69 4.51
N HIS A 212 -1.70 -14.11 5.65
CA HIS A 212 -0.80 -13.85 6.76
C HIS A 212 -0.14 -15.15 7.24
N ASP A 213 -0.96 -16.14 7.59
CA ASP A 213 -0.50 -17.43 8.13
C ASP A 213 0.33 -18.24 7.11
N TYR A 214 0.16 -17.96 5.82
CA TYR A 214 0.93 -18.60 4.77
C TYR A 214 2.30 -17.93 4.54
N LEU A 215 2.40 -16.60 4.73
CA LEU A 215 3.59 -15.81 4.35
C LEU A 215 4.48 -15.38 5.53
N PHE A 216 3.99 -15.40 6.78
CA PHE A 216 4.67 -14.89 7.97
C PHE A 216 4.65 -15.87 9.14
#